data_AF-A0A9W7SP75-F1
#
_entry.id   AF-A0A9W7SP75-F1
#
_cell.length_a   1.000
_cell.length_b   1.000
_cell.length_c   1.000
_cell.angle_alpha   90.00
_cell.angle_beta   90.00
_cell.angle_gamma   90.00
#
_symmetry.space_group_name_H-M   'P 1'
#
loop_
_entity.id
_entity.type
_entity.pdbx_description
1 polymer ?
#
loop_
_entity_poly.entity_id
_entity_poly.type
_entity_poly.pdbx_seq_one_letter_code
_entity_poly.pdbx_strand_id
1 'polypeptide(L)'
;MLGPNGAIGEGSLTAMIQATGDYIVKAIRKIQKERVKRMVVRAARVRDFLRYCDAGLHCLEALRSPRWEDYEYVYRAEEGEEANPMGWLGNGWVQNQLVPEVRDIDLGYYIMPQFQEYPRHPRPEEDERDRIQPWSY
;
A
#
# COMPACT_ATOMS: atom_id res chain seq x y z
N MET A 1 25.40 11.30 3.08
CA MET A 1 24.47 10.33 3.69
C MET A 1 24.32 10.50 5.21
N LEU A 2 24.87 11.55 5.84
CA LEU A 2 24.69 11.80 7.27
C LEU A 2 24.19 13.23 7.45
N GLY A 3 22.97 13.38 7.96
CA GLY A 3 22.40 14.67 8.35
C GLY A 3 22.83 15.06 9.77
N PRO A 4 22.31 16.18 10.33
CA PRO A 4 22.72 16.72 11.63
C PRO A 4 22.68 15.75 12.82
N ASN A 5 21.93 14.64 12.71
CA ASN A 5 21.79 13.62 13.77
C ASN A 5 22.42 12.28 13.41
N GLY A 6 23.36 12.26 12.47
CA GLY A 6 24.01 11.04 11.99
C GLY A 6 25.03 10.47 12.97
N ALA A 7 24.73 10.39 14.27
CA ALA A 7 25.51 9.72 15.33
C ALA A 7 27.04 9.68 15.08
N ILE A 8 27.64 10.84 14.82
CA ILE A 8 29.07 10.96 14.50
C ILE A 8 29.83 10.99 15.83
N GLY A 9 30.06 9.84 16.45
CA GLY A 9 30.87 9.81 17.67
C GLY A 9 30.98 8.49 18.42
N GLU A 10 29.92 7.67 18.50
CA GLU A 10 29.85 6.60 19.52
C GLU A 10 29.54 5.20 18.96
N GLY A 11 29.79 4.95 17.66
CA GLY A 11 29.62 3.63 17.04
C GLY A 11 30.36 3.46 15.72
N SER A 12 30.31 2.24 15.14
CA SER A 12 30.89 1.98 13.82
C SER A 12 30.16 2.79 12.75
N LEU A 13 30.81 3.85 12.27
CA LEU A 13 30.34 4.73 11.19
C LEU A 13 29.83 3.93 9.97
N THR A 14 30.47 2.81 9.68
CA THR A 14 30.09 1.90 8.59
C THR A 14 28.70 1.31 8.78
N ALA A 15 28.34 0.90 10.01
CA ALA A 15 27.02 0.35 10.31
C ALA A 15 25.90 1.39 10.15
N MET A 16 26.18 2.65 10.51
CA MET A 16 25.25 3.77 10.31
C MET A 16 25.02 4.07 8.82
N ILE A 17 26.10 4.04 8.02
CA ILE A 17 26.01 4.24 6.57
C ILE A 17 25.21 3.11 5.93
N GLN A 18 25.43 1.86 6.34
CA GLN A 18 24.66 0.71 5.85
C GLN A 18 23.18 0.82 6.18
N ALA A 19 22.84 1.09 7.45
CA ALA A 19 21.44 1.23 7.88
C ALA A 19 20.72 2.38 7.15
N THR A 20 21.40 3.51 6.97
CA THR A 20 20.87 4.65 6.22
C THR A 20 20.71 4.32 4.74
N GLY A 21 21.68 3.62 4.16
CA GLY A 21 21.62 3.13 2.78
C GLY A 21 20.43 2.18 2.54
N ASP A 22 20.26 1.19 3.41
CA ASP A 22 19.16 0.22 3.35
C ASP A 22 17.79 0.90 3.48
N TYR A 23 17.68 1.86 4.39
CA TYR A 23 16.48 2.66 4.56
C TYR A 23 16.14 3.45 3.28
N ILE A 24 17.13 4.11 2.67
CA ILE A 24 16.96 4.87 1.42
C ILE A 24 16.54 3.93 0.28
N VAL A 25 17.14 2.76 0.17
CA VAL A 25 16.77 1.77 -0.85
C VAL A 25 15.33 1.29 -0.68
N LYS A 26 14.89 1.00 0.56
CA LYS A 26 13.48 0.64 0.84
C LYS A 26 12.53 1.76 0.41
N ALA A 27 12.85 3.01 0.73
CA ALA A 27 12.08 4.18 0.32
C ALA A 27 11.98 4.32 -1.21
N ILE A 28 13.11 4.21 -1.92
CA ILE A 28 13.16 4.28 -3.39
C ILE A 28 12.32 3.17 -4.02
N ARG A 29 12.44 1.93 -3.54
CA ARG A 29 11.65 0.80 -4.05
C ARG A 29 10.15 1.02 -3.88
N LYS A 30 9.71 1.60 -2.75
CA LYS A 30 8.31 1.98 -2.53
C LYS A 30 7.86 3.04 -3.53
N ILE A 31 8.65 4.11 -3.69
CA ILE A 31 8.36 5.21 -4.63
C ILE A 31 8.15 4.67 -6.05
N GLN A 32 9.01 3.75 -6.50
CA GLN A 32 8.91 3.13 -7.82
C GLN A 32 7.68 2.21 -7.95
N LYS A 33 7.44 1.33 -6.97
CA LYS A 33 6.32 0.36 -7.02
C LYS A 33 4.96 1.04 -6.98
N GLU A 34 4.82 2.07 -6.16
CA GLU A 34 3.54 2.73 -5.92
C GLU A 34 3.37 4.01 -6.76
N ARG A 35 4.29 4.28 -7.69
CA ARG A 35 4.26 5.47 -8.56
C ARG A 35 4.09 6.78 -7.76
N VAL A 36 4.82 6.89 -6.66
CA VAL A 36 4.80 8.08 -5.80
C VAL A 36 5.55 9.21 -6.50
N LYS A 37 4.92 10.38 -6.64
CA LYS A 37 5.54 11.60 -7.17
C LYS A 37 6.35 12.33 -6.11
N ARG A 38 5.85 12.36 -4.86
CA ARG A 38 6.50 13.04 -3.72
C ARG A 38 6.27 12.23 -2.44
N MET A 39 7.34 12.02 -1.68
CA MET A 39 7.31 11.39 -0.35
C MET A 39 8.06 12.30 0.63
N VAL A 40 7.38 12.79 1.68
CA VAL A 40 7.98 13.69 2.67
C VAL A 40 7.66 13.18 4.08
N VAL A 41 8.66 13.21 4.97
CA VAL A 41 8.47 12.84 6.38
C VAL A 41 7.65 13.93 7.08
N ARG A 42 6.65 13.53 7.89
CA ARG A 42 5.86 14.48 8.68
C ARG A 42 6.74 15.21 9.69
N ALA A 43 6.54 16.53 9.84
CA ALA A 43 7.34 17.35 10.75
C ALA A 43 7.28 16.87 12.22
N ALA A 44 6.15 16.31 12.65
CA ALA A 44 6.03 15.69 13.98
C ALA A 44 7.00 14.52 14.17
N ARG A 45 7.17 13.69 13.13
CA ARG A 45 8.05 12.51 13.16
C ARG A 45 9.51 12.88 13.14
N VAL A 46 9.87 13.98 12.49
CA VAL A 46 11.23 14.53 12.60
C VAL A 46 11.55 14.91 14.04
N ARG A 47 10.63 15.58 14.75
CA ARG A 47 10.82 15.93 16.17
C ARG A 47 10.87 14.72 17.09
N ASP A 48 10.01 13.73 16.85
CA ASP A 48 10.01 12.48 17.61
C ASP A 48 11.36 11.74 17.41
N PHE A 49 11.85 11.70 16.17
CA PHE A 49 13.14 11.08 15.85
C PHE A 49 14.32 11.79 16.52
N LEU A 50 14.32 13.13 16.51
CA LEU A 50 15.34 13.92 17.24
C LEU A 50 15.37 13.56 18.72
N ARG A 51 14.19 13.60 19.38
CA ARG A 51 14.07 13.25 20.80
C ARG A 51 14.54 11.83 21.08
N TYR A 52 14.25 10.89 20.19
CA TYR A 52 14.64 9.50 20.34
C TYR A 52 16.16 9.28 20.16
N CYS A 53 16.78 10.00 19.23
CA CYS A 53 18.23 9.93 19.01
C CYS A 53 19.00 10.56 20.17
N ASP A 54 18.53 11.71 20.66
CA ASP A 54 19.14 12.45 21.76
C ASP A 54 19.11 11.67 23.10
N ALA A 55 18.13 10.77 23.27
CA ALA A 55 17.91 10.05 24.53
C ALA A 55 18.68 8.72 24.66
N GLY A 56 19.30 8.17 23.61
CA GLY A 56 19.95 6.86 23.73
C GLY A 56 20.55 6.20 22.49
N LEU A 57 20.93 6.96 21.44
CA LEU A 57 21.61 6.41 20.25
C LEU A 57 20.87 5.29 19.50
N HIS A 58 19.57 5.10 19.74
CA HIS A 58 18.77 4.04 19.10
C HIS A 58 18.36 4.37 17.65
N CYS A 59 19.01 5.35 17.01
CA CYS A 59 18.79 5.71 15.61
C CYS A 59 18.86 4.50 14.66
N LEU A 60 19.69 3.50 14.95
CA LEU A 60 19.77 2.27 14.17
C LEU A 60 18.46 1.47 14.18
N GLU A 61 17.77 1.38 15.32
CA GLU A 61 16.48 0.67 15.42
C GLU A 61 15.38 1.40 14.65
N ALA A 62 15.36 2.73 14.74
CA ALA A 62 14.41 3.54 13.99
C ALA A 62 14.61 3.44 12.46
N LEU A 63 15.86 3.27 11.99
CA LEU A 63 16.18 3.11 10.57
C LEU A 63 15.96 1.68 10.05
N ARG A 64 15.95 0.67 10.95
CA ARG A 64 15.85 -0.75 10.56
C ARG A 64 14.55 -1.07 9.81
N SER A 65 13.44 -0.46 10.22
CA SER A 65 12.12 -0.69 9.63
C SER A 65 11.37 0.62 9.42
N PRO A 66 11.36 1.20 8.20
CA PRO A 66 10.58 2.39 7.91
C PRO A 66 9.10 2.14 8.15
N ARG A 67 8.46 2.97 8.97
CA ARG A 67 7.00 3.05 9.06
C ARG A 67 6.48 3.91 7.92
N TRP A 68 5.66 3.36 7.05
CA TRP A 68 5.18 4.08 5.86
C TRP A 68 4.12 5.13 6.21
N GLU A 69 3.44 4.98 7.34
CA GLU A 69 2.39 5.88 7.82
C GLU A 69 2.94 7.24 8.29
N ASP A 70 4.25 7.33 8.51
CA ASP A 70 4.95 8.53 8.99
C ASP A 70 5.26 9.55 7.89
N TYR A 71 4.91 9.22 6.64
CA TYR A 71 5.09 10.07 5.49
C TYR A 71 3.79 10.68 4.99
N GLU A 72 3.94 11.75 4.24
CA GLU A 72 2.93 12.33 3.36
C GLU A 72 3.29 11.98 1.92
N TYR A 73 2.32 11.44 1.19
CA TYR A 73 2.47 10.96 -0.17
C TYR A 73 1.68 11.83 -1.15
N VAL A 74 2.28 12.14 -2.29
CA VAL A 74 1.57 12.60 -3.48
C VAL A 74 1.84 11.56 -4.56
N TYR A 75 0.78 10.93 -5.08
CA TYR A 75 0.88 9.93 -6.14
C TYR A 75 0.89 10.58 -7.52
N ARG A 76 1.55 9.94 -8.49
CA ARG A 76 1.47 10.35 -9.88
C ARG A 76 0.18 9.78 -10.48
N ALA A 77 -0.70 10.65 -10.97
CA ALA A 77 -1.82 10.23 -11.80
C ALA A 77 -1.36 9.90 -13.22
N GLU A 78 -2.05 8.98 -13.88
CA GLU A 78 -2.00 8.87 -15.35
C GLU A 78 -2.79 10.04 -15.98
N GLU A 79 -2.46 10.39 -17.20
CA GLU A 79 -2.98 11.59 -17.87
C GLU A 79 -4.50 11.48 -18.03
N GLY A 80 -5.26 12.27 -17.25
CA GLY A 80 -6.72 12.29 -17.25
C GLY A 80 -7.41 11.61 -16.06
N GLU A 81 -6.69 11.00 -15.12
CA GLU A 81 -7.28 10.30 -13.97
C GLU A 81 -6.93 10.93 -12.60
N GLU A 82 -7.74 10.66 -11.58
CA GLU A 82 -7.33 10.94 -10.19
C GLU A 82 -6.25 9.93 -9.75
N ALA A 83 -5.27 10.38 -8.98
CA ALA A 83 -4.18 9.53 -8.51
C ALA A 83 -4.67 8.51 -7.47
N ASN A 84 -5.22 7.38 -7.93
CA ASN A 84 -5.65 6.28 -7.08
C ASN A 84 -4.83 5.00 -7.38
N PRO A 85 -3.86 4.63 -6.51
CA PRO A 85 -3.09 3.39 -6.65
C PRO A 85 -3.95 2.12 -6.63
N MET A 86 -5.18 2.22 -6.10
CA MET A 86 -6.18 1.15 -6.04
C MET A 86 -7.28 1.34 -7.10
N GLY A 87 -7.12 2.28 -8.04
CA GLY A 87 -8.11 2.55 -9.09
C GLY A 87 -8.39 1.33 -9.98
N TRP A 88 -7.42 0.42 -10.10
CA TRP A 88 -7.57 -0.85 -10.82
C TRP A 88 -8.55 -1.82 -10.13
N LEU A 89 -8.83 -1.66 -8.82
CA LEU A 89 -9.90 -2.39 -8.13
C LEU A 89 -11.29 -1.78 -8.38
N GLY A 90 -11.36 -0.73 -9.20
CA GLY A 90 -12.57 0.01 -9.48
C GLY A 90 -12.80 1.18 -8.52
N ASN A 91 -13.84 1.93 -8.81
CA ASN A 91 -14.24 3.13 -8.07
C ASN A 91 -15.27 2.85 -6.95
N GLY A 92 -15.54 1.58 -6.66
CA GLY A 92 -16.50 1.15 -5.63
C GLY A 92 -17.97 1.26 -6.02
N TRP A 93 -18.28 1.65 -7.26
CA TRP A 93 -19.66 1.75 -7.75
C TRP A 93 -19.99 0.59 -8.71
N VAL A 94 -21.18 0.03 -8.57
CA VAL A 94 -21.72 -0.92 -9.55
C VAL A 94 -22.23 -0.13 -10.77
N GLN A 95 -22.07 -0.66 -11.98
CA GLN A 95 -22.54 0.02 -13.20
C GLN A 95 -24.02 0.44 -13.13
N ASN A 96 -24.86 -0.36 -12.48
CA ASN A 96 -26.29 -0.07 -12.27
C ASN A 96 -26.55 1.16 -11.39
N GLN A 97 -25.56 1.67 -10.64
CA GLN A 97 -25.66 2.89 -9.83
C GLN A 97 -25.18 4.14 -10.58
N LEU A 98 -24.41 3.97 -11.66
CA LEU A 98 -23.82 5.06 -12.44
C LEU A 98 -24.72 5.53 -13.58
N VAL A 99 -25.84 4.84 -13.82
CA VAL A 99 -26.80 5.24 -14.86
C VAL A 99 -27.58 6.49 -14.41
N PRO A 100 -27.73 7.50 -15.29
CA PRO A 100 -28.38 8.77 -14.94
C PRO A 100 -29.89 8.65 -14.71
N GLU A 101 -30.50 7.56 -15.17
CA GLU A 101 -31.93 7.25 -14.99
C GLU A 101 -32.08 5.96 -14.19
N VAL A 102 -32.97 5.96 -13.20
CA VAL A 102 -33.34 4.76 -12.46
C VAL A 102 -33.98 3.78 -13.45
N ARG A 103 -33.24 2.73 -13.81
CA ARG A 103 -33.79 1.60 -14.55
C ARG A 103 -34.48 0.65 -13.57
N ASP A 104 -35.46 -0.13 -14.04
CA ASP A 104 -36.00 -1.30 -13.33
C ASP A 104 -34.96 -2.44 -13.30
N ILE A 105 -33.76 -2.14 -12.81
CA ILE A 105 -32.67 -3.10 -12.63
C ILE A 105 -32.40 -3.17 -11.14
N ASP A 106 -32.57 -4.36 -10.56
CA ASP A 106 -32.35 -4.59 -9.14
C ASP A 106 -30.85 -4.39 -8.80
N LEU A 107 -30.57 -3.46 -7.89
CA LEU A 107 -29.21 -3.16 -7.42
C LEU A 107 -28.59 -4.32 -6.62
N GLY A 108 -29.43 -5.18 -6.04
CA GLY A 108 -29.08 -6.36 -5.28
C GLY A 108 -29.38 -7.66 -6.02
N TYR A 109 -29.43 -7.70 -7.35
CA TYR A 109 -29.73 -8.96 -8.06
C TYR A 109 -28.83 -10.14 -7.61
N TYR A 110 -27.57 -9.86 -7.25
CA TYR A 110 -26.61 -10.86 -6.79
C TYR A 110 -26.96 -11.49 -5.43
N ILE A 111 -27.89 -10.93 -4.64
CA ILE A 111 -28.41 -11.58 -3.43
C ILE A 111 -29.61 -12.50 -3.71
N MET A 112 -30.16 -12.51 -4.93
CA MET A 112 -31.28 -13.39 -5.24
C MET A 112 -30.82 -14.84 -5.34
N PRO A 113 -31.64 -15.82 -4.88
CA PRO A 113 -31.25 -17.23 -4.85
C PRO A 113 -30.78 -17.76 -6.21
N GLN A 114 -31.36 -17.30 -7.32
CA GLN A 114 -30.96 -17.73 -8.67
C GLN A 114 -29.56 -17.25 -9.12
N PHE A 115 -28.99 -16.23 -8.47
CA PHE A 115 -27.68 -15.68 -8.80
C PHE A 115 -26.63 -15.96 -7.72
N GLN A 116 -27.02 -16.61 -6.61
CA GLN A 116 -26.09 -17.02 -5.57
C GLN A 116 -25.35 -18.29 -5.98
N GLU A 117 -24.03 -18.23 -5.97
CA GLU A 117 -23.16 -19.40 -6.13
C GLU A 117 -22.91 -20.00 -4.74
N TYR A 118 -23.36 -21.24 -4.53
CA TYR A 118 -23.08 -21.98 -3.32
C TYR A 118 -21.88 -22.91 -3.55
N PRO A 119 -20.78 -22.78 -2.79
CA PRO A 119 -19.66 -23.70 -2.93
C PRO A 119 -20.10 -25.11 -2.55
N ARG A 120 -19.84 -26.08 -3.43
CA ARG A 120 -20.20 -27.48 -3.14
C ARG A 120 -19.19 -28.11 -2.19
N HIS A 121 -19.68 -28.61 -1.06
CA HIS A 121 -18.88 -29.46 -0.18
C HIS A 121 -18.87 -30.91 -0.74
N PRO A 122 -17.76 -31.69 -0.66
CA PRO A 122 -16.48 -31.39 -0.02
C PRO A 122 -15.44 -30.71 -0.92
N ARG A 123 -15.62 -30.72 -2.25
CA ARG A 123 -14.67 -30.20 -3.24
C ARG A 123 -15.38 -29.27 -4.23
N PRO A 124 -15.38 -27.95 -3.97
CA PRO A 124 -16.01 -26.96 -4.86
C PRO A 124 -15.45 -26.98 -6.28
N GLU A 125 -14.17 -27.31 -6.43
CA GLU A 125 -13.44 -27.39 -7.70
C GLU A 125 -13.95 -28.50 -8.64
N GLU A 126 -14.66 -29.50 -8.12
CA GLU A 126 -15.22 -30.61 -8.91
C GLU A 126 -16.59 -30.29 -9.51
N ASP A 127 -17.14 -29.09 -9.28
CA ASP A 127 -18.41 -28.68 -9.86
C ASP A 127 -18.34 -28.70 -11.39
N GLU A 128 -19.42 -29.15 -12.04
CA GLU A 128 -19.45 -29.32 -13.49
C GLU A 128 -19.13 -28.01 -14.23
N ARG A 129 -19.53 -26.88 -13.65
CA ARG A 129 -19.26 -25.55 -14.21
C ARG A 129 -17.79 -25.17 -14.13
N ASP A 130 -17.12 -25.50 -13.03
CA ASP A 130 -15.74 -25.12 -12.78
C ASP A 130 -14.78 -26.08 -13.46
N ARG A 131 -15.10 -27.37 -13.52
CA ARG A 131 -14.29 -28.39 -14.21
C ARG A 131 -14.10 -28.14 -15.71
N ILE A 132 -15.00 -27.38 -16.34
CA ILE A 132 -14.92 -27.00 -17.75
C ILE A 132 -14.01 -25.78 -17.96
N GLN A 133 -13.79 -24.99 -16.91
CA GLN A 133 -13.01 -23.76 -16.99
C GLN A 133 -11.50 -24.06 -16.94
N PRO A 134 -10.69 -23.46 -17.82
CA PRO A 134 -9.24 -23.75 -17.88
C PRO A 134 -8.43 -23.37 -16.63
N TRP A 135 -9.04 -22.65 -15.69
CA TRP A 135 -8.37 -22.01 -14.54
C TRP A 135 -8.96 -22.40 -13.19
N SER A 136 -9.89 -23.35 -13.18
CA SER A 136 -10.45 -23.91 -11.95
C SER A 136 -9.76 -25.26 -11.71
N TYR A 137 -9.02 -25.36 -10.62
CA TYR A 137 -8.21 -26.51 -10.23
C TYR A 137 -8.50 -26.92 -8.79
#